data_AF-A0A947WE58-F1
#
_entry.id   AF-A0A947WE58-F1
#
_cell.length_a   1.000
_cell.length_b   1.000
_cell.length_c   1.000
_cell.angle_alpha   90.00
_cell.angle_beta   90.00
_cell.angle_gamma   90.00
#
_symmetry.space_group_name_H-M   'P 1'
#
loop_
_entity.id
_entity.type
_entity.pdbx_description
1 polymer ?
#
loop_
_entity_poly.entity_id
_entity_poly.type
_entity_poly.pdbx_seq_one_letter_code
_entity_poly.pdbx_strand_id
1 'polypeptide(L)'
;MIFHTDAAQAVGKVPLDVVRDDIGMLSLSGHKFYGPKGVGALYLRARGPCVRVRAVSTGGGQERDIRSGTLNVPGIAGLGEA
;
A
#
# COMPACT_ATOMS: atom_id res chain seq x y z
N MET A 1 12.51 -14.95 4.92
CA MET A 1 11.31 -14.60 5.71
C MET A 1 10.78 -13.28 5.17
N ILE A 2 9.46 -13.09 5.06
CA ILE A 2 8.85 -11.81 4.62
C ILE A 2 8.30 -11.14 5.87
N PHE A 3 8.68 -9.88 6.12
CA PHE A 3 8.14 -9.09 7.21
C PHE A 3 7.05 -8.16 6.70
N HIS A 4 5.83 -8.34 7.22
CA HIS A 4 4.70 -7.44 7.01
C HIS A 4 4.47 -6.61 8.26
N THR A 5 4.19 -5.32 8.07
CA THR A 5 3.79 -4.41 9.15
C THR A 5 2.55 -3.62 8.75
N ASP A 6 1.63 -3.44 9.70
CA ASP A 6 0.53 -2.50 9.57
C ASP A 6 0.99 -1.12 10.05
N ALA A 7 1.13 -0.18 9.11
CA ALA A 7 1.59 1.17 9.38
C ALA A 7 0.45 2.19 9.31
N ALA A 8 -0.82 1.78 9.36
CA ALA A 8 -1.96 2.69 9.26
C ALA A 8 -1.91 3.83 10.29
N GLN A 9 -1.35 3.60 11.48
CA GLN A 9 -1.18 4.64 12.50
C GLN A 9 0.21 5.30 12.50
N ALA A 10 1.18 4.75 11.77
CA ALA A 10 2.57 5.21 11.76
C ALA A 10 2.87 6.16 10.61
N VAL A 11 2.33 5.89 9.41
CA VAL A 11 2.50 6.74 8.23
C VAL A 11 2.04 8.18 8.52
N GLY A 12 2.87 9.15 8.16
CA GLY A 12 2.62 10.58 8.40
C GLY A 12 2.80 11.07 9.84
N LYS A 13 3.16 10.19 10.79
CA LYS A 13 3.34 10.55 12.21
C LYS A 13 4.74 10.27 12.76
N VAL A 14 5.36 9.18 12.32
CA VAL A 14 6.72 8.82 12.72
C VAL A 14 7.60 8.58 11.48
N PRO A 15 8.93 8.77 11.59
CA PRO A 15 9.84 8.40 10.51
C PRO A 15 9.69 6.92 10.16
N LEU A 16 9.49 6.61 8.88
CA LEU A 16 9.31 5.25 8.38
C LEU A 16 10.05 5.07 7.07
N ASP A 17 10.89 4.04 6.98
CA ASP A 17 11.70 3.74 5.80
C ASP A 17 11.70 2.24 5.53
N VAL A 18 11.01 1.82 4.46
CA VAL A 18 10.83 0.41 4.11
C VAL A 18 12.13 -0.32 3.77
N VAL A 19 13.19 0.40 3.41
CA VAL A 19 14.50 -0.17 3.09
C VAL A 19 15.33 -0.29 4.36
N ARG A 20 15.42 0.79 5.15
CA ARG A 20 16.19 0.81 6.41
C ARG A 20 15.61 -0.15 7.45
N ASP A 21 14.28 -0.25 7.52
CA ASP A 21 13.56 -1.04 8.51
C ASP A 21 13.33 -2.51 8.05
N ASP A 22 13.93 -2.90 6.91
CA ASP A 22 13.80 -4.22 6.26
C ASP A 22 12.34 -4.72 6.12
N ILE A 23 11.44 -3.83 5.70
CA ILE A 23 10.02 -4.16 5.52
C ILE A 23 9.77 -4.76 4.13
N GLY A 24 9.16 -5.95 4.08
CA GLY A 24 8.78 -6.64 2.84
C GLY A 24 7.40 -6.24 2.33
N MET A 25 6.46 -6.01 3.26
CA MET A 25 5.11 -5.54 2.97
C MET A 25 4.67 -4.50 4.00
N LEU A 26 3.98 -3.45 3.57
CA LEU A 26 3.45 -2.43 4.47
C LEU A 26 2.05 -1.99 4.08
N SER A 27 1.13 -1.98 5.04
CA SER A 27 -0.23 -1.49 4.86
C SER A 27 -0.36 -0.04 5.33
N LEU A 28 -1.05 0.80 4.55
CA LEU A 28 -1.34 2.20 4.91
C LEU A 28 -2.77 2.60 4.51
N SER A 29 -3.33 3.58 5.23
CA SER A 29 -4.70 4.08 4.98
C SER A 29 -4.76 5.60 5.03
N GLY A 30 -5.24 6.23 3.95
CA GLY A 30 -5.20 7.69 3.78
C GLY A 30 -5.85 8.46 4.93
N HIS A 31 -7.04 8.04 5.36
CA HIS A 31 -7.80 8.74 6.41
C HIS A 31 -7.15 8.76 7.81
N LYS A 32 -5.99 8.14 7.99
CA LYS A 32 -5.21 8.17 9.23
C LYS A 32 -4.09 9.22 9.22
N PHE A 33 -3.80 9.80 8.06
CA PHE A 33 -2.77 10.82 7.85
C PHE A 33 -3.27 11.93 6.93
N TYR A 34 -4.51 12.41 7.14
CA TYR A 34 -5.13 13.51 6.41
C TYR A 34 -5.49 13.26 4.92
N GLY A 35 -5.32 12.04 4.43
CA GLY A 35 -5.82 11.61 3.12
C GLY A 35 -7.32 11.25 3.12
N PRO A 36 -7.90 11.00 1.94
CA PRO A 36 -9.32 10.68 1.80
C PRO A 36 -9.69 9.32 2.42
N LYS A 37 -10.97 9.18 2.81
CA LYS A 37 -11.55 7.91 3.26
C LYS A 37 -11.79 6.98 2.06
N GLY A 38 -11.68 5.67 2.30
CA GLY A 38 -11.93 4.65 1.27
C GLY A 38 -10.77 4.40 0.30
N VAL A 39 -9.58 4.95 0.58
CA VAL A 39 -8.36 4.69 -0.17
C VAL A 39 -7.19 4.36 0.78
N GLY A 40 -6.29 3.53 0.31
CA GLY A 40 -5.07 3.12 0.99
C GLY A 40 -4.16 2.41 0.00
N ALA A 41 -3.02 1.92 0.49
CA ALA A 41 -2.07 1.20 -0.35
C ALA A 41 -1.43 0.04 0.41
N LEU A 42 -0.90 -0.90 -0.36
CA LEU A 42 -0.06 -1.99 0.12
C LEU A 42 1.28 -1.88 -0.59
N TYR A 43 2.32 -1.52 0.14
CA TYR A 43 3.68 -1.60 -0.36
C TYR A 43 4.09 -3.06 -0.49
N LEU A 44 4.68 -3.41 -1.64
CA LEU A 44 5.28 -4.71 -1.90
C LEU A 44 6.74 -4.48 -2.34
N ARG A 45 7.68 -5.11 -1.65
CA ARG A 45 9.10 -5.03 -2.02
C ARG A 45 9.33 -5.69 -3.38
N ALA A 46 9.85 -4.90 -4.33
CA ALA A 46 10.10 -5.35 -5.70
C ALA A 46 11.52 -5.89 -5.97
N ARG A 47 12.53 -5.42 -5.21
CA ARG A 47 13.95 -5.79 -5.39
C ARG A 47 14.51 -6.45 -4.13
N GLY A 48 15.48 -7.36 -4.30
CA GLY A 48 15.95 -8.25 -3.24
C GLY A 48 15.05 -9.49 -3.15
N PRO A 49 14.58 -9.91 -1.96
CA PRO A 49 13.50 -10.90 -1.88
C PRO A 49 12.20 -10.27 -2.40
N CYS A 50 11.92 -10.47 -3.68
CA CYS A 50 10.71 -9.97 -4.33
C CYS A 50 9.48 -10.59 -3.67
N VAL A 51 8.56 -9.75 -3.20
CA VAL A 51 7.32 -10.19 -2.56
C VAL A 51 6.23 -10.32 -3.63
N ARG A 52 5.67 -11.52 -3.74
CA ARG A 52 4.51 -11.81 -4.59
C ARG A 52 3.32 -12.16 -3.72
N VAL A 53 2.18 -11.54 -4.01
CA VAL A 53 0.91 -11.79 -3.34
C VAL A 53 -0.08 -12.39 -4.31
N ARG A 54 -1.00 -13.22 -3.80
CA ARG A 54 -2.14 -13.71 -4.57
C ARG A 54 -3.26 -12.67 -4.47
N ALA A 55 -3.87 -12.36 -5.60
CA ALA A 55 -5.04 -11.48 -5.65
C ALA A 55 -6.19 -12.06 -4.82
N VAL A 56 -6.80 -11.23 -3.97
CA VAL A 56 -8.04 -11.58 -3.24
C VAL A 56 -9.27 -11.33 -4.13
N SER A 57 -9.19 -10.34 -5.02
CA SER A 57 -10.26 -9.97 -5.95
C SER A 57 -9.78 -10.12 -7.40
N THR A 58 -10.50 -10.93 -8.18
CA THR A 58 -10.26 -11.14 -9.61
C THR A 58 -11.17 -10.27 -10.46
N GLY A 59 -10.80 -10.00 -11.72
CA GLY A 59 -11.53 -9.08 -12.59
C GLY A 59 -10.67 -8.56 -13.74
N GLY A 60 -10.81 -7.27 -14.08
CA GLY A 60 -10.23 -6.65 -15.28
C GLY A 60 -8.73 -6.33 -15.25
N GLY A 61 -7.97 -6.94 -14.34
CA GLY A 61 -6.49 -6.87 -14.32
C GLY A 61 -5.86 -5.55 -13.88
N GLN A 62 -6.62 -4.68 -13.22
CA GLN A 62 -6.06 -3.47 -12.60
C GLN A 62 -5.01 -3.81 -11.53
N GLU A 63 -4.13 -2.85 -11.23
CA GLU A 63 -3.01 -3.03 -10.28
C GLU A 63 -2.14 -4.26 -10.58
N ARG A 64 -1.89 -4.57 -11.86
CA ARG A 64 -1.09 -5.74 -12.29
C ARG A 64 -1.69 -7.06 -11.80
N ASP A 65 -3.01 -7.19 -11.93
CA ASP A 65 -3.82 -8.33 -11.48
C ASP A 65 -3.88 -8.57 -9.96
N ILE A 66 -3.24 -7.75 -9.11
CA ILE A 66 -3.23 -7.99 -7.65
C ILE A 66 -4.46 -7.42 -6.93
N ARG A 67 -5.08 -6.39 -7.51
CA ARG A 67 -6.31 -5.77 -7.00
C ARG A 67 -7.15 -5.31 -8.19
N SER A 68 -8.08 -6.16 -8.59
CA SER A 68 -9.03 -5.85 -9.66
C SER A 68 -10.06 -4.78 -9.28
N GLY A 69 -10.64 -4.14 -10.28
CA GLY A 69 -11.67 -3.10 -10.16
C GLY A 69 -11.13 -1.72 -10.59
N THR A 70 -12.02 -0.89 -11.17
CA THR A 70 -11.69 0.46 -11.62
C THR A 70 -11.00 1.27 -10.53
N LEU A 71 -9.93 1.98 -10.90
CA LEU A 71 -9.14 2.78 -9.98
C LEU A 71 -9.95 3.99 -9.51
N ASN A 72 -9.96 4.25 -8.21
CA ASN A 72 -10.52 5.48 -7.64
C ASN A 72 -9.51 6.62 -7.82
N VAL A 73 -9.41 7.16 -9.04
CA VAL A 73 -8.39 8.18 -9.40
C VAL A 73 -8.41 9.39 -8.47
N PRO A 74 -9.56 10.01 -8.12
CA PRO A 74 -9.58 11.13 -7.18
C PRO A 74 -9.09 10.74 -5.77
N GLY A 75 -9.46 9.54 -5.32
CA GLY A 75 -8.98 9.00 -4.04
C GLY A 75 -7.47 8.78 -4.04
N ILE A 76 -6.92 8.21 -5.11
CA ILE A 76 -5.48 7.96 -5.26
C ILE A 76 -4.70 9.27 -5.32
N ALA A 77 -5.20 10.26 -6.06
CA ALA A 77 -4.59 11.60 -6.10
C ALA A 77 -4.57 12.24 -4.70
N GLY A 78 -5.70 12.22 -3.99
CA GLY A 78 -5.77 12.74 -2.62
C GLY A 78 -4.95 11.94 -1.61
N LEU A 79 -4.68 10.65 -1.86
CA LEU A 79 -3.75 9.86 -1.05
C LEU A 79 -2.29 10.28 -1.28
N GLY A 80 -1.93 10.68 -2.51
CA GLY A 80 -0.58 11.10 -2.86
C GLY A 80 -0.21 12.51 -2.39
N GLU A 81 -1.20 13.39 -2.23
CA GLU A 81 -1.04 14.74 -1.69
C GLU A 81 -0.90 14.78 -0.16
N ALA A 82 -1.34 13.72 0.52
CA ALA A 82 -1.33 13.61 1.98
C ALA A 82 0.03 13.17 2.52
#